data_AF-A0A6P5XYL5-F1
#
_entry.id   AF-A0A6P5XYL5-F1
#
_cell.length_a   1.000
_cell.length_b   1.000
_cell.length_c   1.000
_cell.angle_alpha   90.00
_cell.angle_beta   90.00
_cell.angle_gamma   90.00
#
_symmetry.space_group_name_H-M   'P 1'
#
loop_
_entity.id
_entity.type
_entity.pdbx_description
1 polymer ?
#
loop_
_entity_poly.entity_id
_entity_poly.type
_entity_poly.pdbx_seq_one_letter_code
_entity_poly.pdbx_strand_id
1 'polypeptide(L)'
;MVTHLNLDLNARVLQVFLFFNKVKGSSDSPGKITFSFVFDLKVGKGVDDMAGVEQRQNKSGGGKYFFCSGGKKKEVKKETGLGLSFTKDENFGEWYSEVVVNGEMIEYYDISGCYILRPWAISIWEIMQTFFDAEIKKMKVKNCYFPLFVSPGVLQKEKDHIEGFAPEVAWVTKSGESELEVPIAIRPTSETVMYPYYSKWIRGHRDLPLKLNQWCNVVRWEFSNPTPFIRSREFLWQEGHTAFATKEEADTEVLQILELYRCIYEEFLAIPVTKGRKSELETFAGGLYTTSVEAFIPNTGRGIQGATSHCLGQNFAKMFEINFENEKGEKGMVWQNSWAYSTRTIGVMVMVHGDDKGLVLPPKVAALQLIVIPVPYKDADTQGIFDACVATVATLSDAGIRAEADLRDNYSPGWKYSNWEMKGVPLRIEIGPRDLANNQLKPEKCFI
;
A
#
# COMPACT_ATOMS: atom_id res chain seq x y z
N MET A 1 -26.01 21.89 -16.76
CA MET A 1 -26.86 22.22 -15.59
C MET A 1 -26.51 21.19 -14.53
N VAL A 2 -25.85 21.67 -13.48
CA VAL A 2 -25.23 20.91 -12.39
C VAL A 2 -26.31 20.25 -11.54
N THR A 3 -26.15 18.97 -11.21
CA THR A 3 -26.35 18.37 -9.88
C THR A 3 -26.18 16.85 -9.96
N HIS A 4 -25.14 16.33 -9.29
CA HIS A 4 -25.11 15.08 -8.49
C HIS A 4 -23.66 14.61 -8.32
N LEU A 5 -22.92 15.32 -7.48
CA LEU A 5 -21.66 14.88 -6.88
C LEU A 5 -21.79 15.16 -5.38
N ASN A 6 -22.34 14.20 -4.65
CA ASN A 6 -22.37 14.22 -3.19
C ASN A 6 -22.57 12.81 -2.62
N LEU A 7 -21.62 11.91 -2.91
CA LEU A 7 -21.58 10.54 -2.36
C LEU A 7 -20.24 10.15 -1.71
N ASP A 8 -19.21 11.01 -1.75
CA ASP A 8 -17.84 10.62 -1.32
C ASP A 8 -17.55 10.69 0.19
N LEU A 9 -18.48 11.17 1.02
CA LEU A 9 -18.25 11.25 2.48
C LEU A 9 -18.61 9.97 3.26
N ASN A 10 -19.24 8.96 2.65
CA ASN A 10 -19.88 7.87 3.40
C ASN A 10 -19.00 6.62 3.63
N ALA A 11 -17.96 6.35 2.83
CA ALA A 11 -17.16 5.13 2.98
C ALA A 11 -16.24 5.16 4.22
N ARG A 12 -15.67 6.33 4.55
CA ARG A 12 -14.72 6.54 5.65
C ARG A 12 -15.37 6.43 7.04
N VAL A 13 -16.60 6.92 7.17
CA VAL A 13 -17.39 6.81 8.41
C VAL A 13 -17.90 5.38 8.60
N LEU A 14 -18.27 4.69 7.52
CA LEU A 14 -18.87 3.36 7.58
C LEU A 14 -17.87 2.29 8.07
N GLN A 15 -16.59 2.33 7.67
CA GLN A 15 -15.60 1.35 8.15
C GLN A 15 -15.31 1.50 9.64
N VAL A 16 -15.24 2.74 10.14
CA VAL A 16 -15.05 3.03 11.55
C VAL A 16 -16.30 2.66 12.36
N PHE A 17 -17.49 2.91 11.80
CA PHE A 17 -18.76 2.49 12.41
C PHE A 17 -18.90 0.96 12.48
N LEU A 18 -18.49 0.23 11.44
CA LEU A 18 -18.46 -1.25 11.42
C LEU A 18 -17.41 -1.81 12.39
N PHE A 19 -16.24 -1.18 12.48
CA PHE A 19 -15.23 -1.50 13.50
C PHE A 19 -15.81 -1.37 14.92
N PHE A 20 -16.53 -0.29 15.21
CA PHE A 20 -17.14 -0.07 16.52
C PHE A 20 -18.38 -0.94 16.80
N ASN A 21 -19.14 -1.34 15.78
CA ASN A 21 -20.24 -2.30 15.95
C ASN A 21 -19.73 -3.71 16.32
N LYS A 22 -18.54 -4.10 15.85
CA LYS A 22 -17.91 -5.36 16.26
C LYS A 22 -17.54 -5.37 17.74
N VAL A 23 -17.07 -4.24 18.29
CA VAL A 23 -16.76 -4.07 19.72
C VAL A 23 -18.02 -4.12 20.60
N LYS A 24 -19.16 -3.62 20.12
CA LYS A 24 -20.44 -3.70 20.84
C LYS A 24 -21.07 -5.10 20.85
N GLY A 25 -20.76 -5.95 19.87
CA GLY A 25 -21.36 -7.27 19.72
C GLY A 25 -20.73 -8.39 20.56
N SER A 26 -19.58 -8.14 21.20
CA SER A 26 -18.81 -9.16 21.94
C SER A 26 -18.89 -9.01 23.47
N SER A 27 -19.69 -8.10 24.01
CA SER A 27 -19.71 -7.77 25.44
C SER A 27 -20.88 -8.43 26.20
N ASP A 28 -20.74 -9.71 26.56
CA ASP A 28 -21.63 -10.42 27.51
C ASP A 28 -20.83 -10.95 28.72
N SER A 29 -19.90 -10.15 29.24
CA SER A 29 -19.09 -10.45 30.43
C SER A 29 -19.25 -9.37 31.51
N PRO A 30 -19.23 -9.71 32.82
CA PRO A 30 -19.53 -8.78 33.90
C PRO A 30 -18.34 -7.86 34.19
N GLY A 31 -18.38 -6.66 33.60
CA GLY A 31 -17.40 -5.59 33.80
C GLY A 31 -17.70 -4.45 32.84
N LYS A 32 -18.71 -3.62 33.14
CA LYS A 32 -19.18 -2.55 32.24
C LYS A 32 -18.12 -1.44 32.12
N ILE A 33 -17.24 -1.53 31.13
CA ILE A 33 -16.43 -0.40 30.65
C ILE A 33 -17.29 0.37 29.64
N THR A 34 -17.55 1.64 29.93
CA THR A 34 -18.40 2.49 29.08
C THR A 34 -17.51 3.33 28.17
N PHE A 35 -17.66 3.19 26.85
CA PHE A 35 -16.96 4.02 25.88
C PHE A 35 -17.74 5.32 25.65
N SER A 36 -17.15 6.47 26.00
CA SER A 36 -17.68 7.79 25.67
C SER A 36 -16.96 8.34 24.44
N PHE A 37 -17.70 8.59 23.36
CA PHE A 37 -17.13 9.08 22.10
C PHE A 37 -17.43 10.57 21.90
N VAL A 38 -16.39 11.36 21.63
CA VAL A 38 -16.53 12.75 21.19
C VAL A 38 -16.19 12.81 19.70
N PHE A 39 -17.18 13.13 18.86
CA PHE A 39 -16.97 13.38 17.44
C PHE A 39 -16.85 14.89 17.23
N ASP A 40 -15.68 15.37 16.80
CA ASP A 40 -15.48 16.77 16.42
C ASP A 40 -15.54 16.87 14.88
N LEU A 41 -16.72 17.18 14.35
CA LEU A 41 -16.95 17.38 12.91
C LEU A 41 -16.61 18.83 12.55
N LYS A 42 -15.37 19.08 12.11
CA LYS A 42 -15.03 20.37 11.48
C LYS A 42 -15.50 20.38 10.03
N VAL A 43 -16.67 20.99 9.81
CA VAL A 43 -17.14 21.36 8.46
C VAL A 43 -16.40 22.64 8.06
N GLY A 44 -15.48 22.54 7.09
CA GLY A 44 -14.78 23.70 6.53
C GLY A 44 -15.77 24.62 5.80
N LYS A 45 -15.86 25.88 6.24
CA LYS A 45 -16.53 26.94 5.47
C LYS A 45 -15.57 27.46 4.41
N GLY A 46 -15.97 27.37 3.14
CA GLY A 46 -15.31 28.06 2.04
C GLY A 46 -15.38 29.57 2.21
N VAL A 47 -14.33 30.26 1.78
CA VAL A 47 -14.31 31.72 1.66
C VAL A 47 -13.72 32.06 0.30
N ASP A 48 -14.57 32.60 -0.56
CA ASP A 48 -14.19 33.43 -1.71
C ASP A 48 -13.68 34.78 -1.19
N ASP A 49 -12.53 35.24 -1.68
CA ASP A 49 -12.39 36.52 -2.41
C ASP A 49 -10.91 36.95 -2.55
N MET A 50 -10.54 37.28 -3.79
CA MET A 50 -9.32 37.99 -4.16
C MET A 50 -9.48 39.50 -3.95
N ALA A 51 -8.41 40.19 -3.54
CA ALA A 51 -7.79 41.36 -4.21
C ALA A 51 -7.06 42.28 -3.22
N GLY A 52 -5.87 42.78 -3.61
CA GLY A 52 -5.26 43.94 -2.96
C GLY A 52 -3.73 43.92 -2.92
N VAL A 53 -3.09 44.33 -4.01
CA VAL A 53 -1.66 44.66 -4.11
C VAL A 53 -1.41 46.04 -3.49
N GLU A 54 -0.35 46.21 -2.69
CA GLU A 54 0.38 47.49 -2.63
C GLU A 54 1.82 47.36 -2.09
N GLN A 55 2.65 48.35 -2.46
CA GLN A 55 4.09 48.31 -2.60
C GLN A 55 4.93 48.71 -1.37
N ARG A 56 6.18 48.24 -1.39
CA ARG A 56 7.43 48.61 -0.69
C ARG A 56 7.51 49.98 0.01
N GLN A 57 8.19 50.02 1.16
CA GLN A 57 9.33 50.93 1.40
C GLN A 57 10.23 50.50 2.58
N ASN A 58 11.55 50.50 2.31
CA ASN A 58 12.65 50.38 3.28
C ASN A 58 12.79 51.67 4.11
N LYS A 59 13.14 51.55 5.40
CA LYS A 59 14.01 52.52 6.10
C LYS A 59 14.66 51.92 7.36
N SER A 60 15.89 52.34 7.55
CA SER A 60 16.95 51.87 8.44
C SER A 60 16.99 52.57 9.81
N GLY A 61 17.49 51.85 10.83
CA GLY A 61 18.42 52.39 11.84
C GLY A 61 17.88 52.69 13.25
N GLY A 62 18.63 52.24 14.27
CA GLY A 62 18.73 52.91 15.56
C GLY A 62 18.23 52.12 16.77
N GLY A 63 19.16 51.51 17.52
CA GLY A 63 18.86 50.86 18.80
C GLY A 63 18.54 51.84 19.93
N LYS A 64 17.63 51.44 20.81
CA LYS A 64 17.50 51.93 22.19
C LYS A 64 16.98 50.81 23.08
N TYR A 65 17.71 50.58 24.17
CA TYR A 65 17.33 49.69 25.27
C TYR A 65 16.06 50.23 25.96
N PHE A 66 15.05 49.37 26.11
CA PHE A 66 13.94 49.56 27.05
C PHE A 66 13.72 48.26 27.81
N PHE A 67 13.93 48.32 29.11
CA PHE A 67 13.42 47.33 30.06
C PHE A 67 11.90 47.49 30.18
N CYS A 68 11.15 46.42 29.95
CA CYS A 68 9.81 46.30 30.52
C CYS A 68 9.50 44.83 30.81
N SER A 69 9.39 44.53 32.10
CA SER A 69 8.98 43.25 32.66
C SER A 69 7.48 43.01 32.43
N GLY A 70 7.10 41.76 32.12
CA GLY A 70 5.71 41.33 32.19
C GLY A 70 5.25 40.46 31.02
N GLY A 71 5.93 39.34 30.76
CA GLY A 71 5.51 38.36 29.76
C GLY A 71 4.79 37.17 30.40
N LYS A 72 3.50 36.98 30.05
CA LYS A 72 2.78 35.71 30.26
C LYS A 72 3.64 34.56 29.74
N LYS A 73 3.85 33.51 30.55
CA LYS A 73 4.49 32.26 30.13
C LYS A 73 3.73 31.70 28.92
N LYS A 74 4.27 31.87 27.71
CA LYS A 74 3.94 31.01 26.58
C LYS A 74 4.38 29.60 26.98
N GLU A 75 3.43 28.66 27.05
CA GLU A 75 3.76 27.25 27.04
C GLU A 75 4.55 26.97 25.76
N VAL A 76 5.84 26.72 25.91
CA VAL A 76 6.67 26.19 24.83
C VAL A 76 6.22 24.75 24.65
N LYS A 77 5.48 24.45 23.58
CA LYS A 77 5.29 23.07 23.11
C LYS A 77 6.70 22.52 22.92
N LYS A 78 7.13 21.57 23.76
CA LYS A 78 8.33 20.79 23.50
C LYS A 78 8.07 20.00 22.22
N GLU A 79 8.65 20.45 21.11
CA GLU A 79 8.68 19.65 19.88
C GLU A 79 9.40 18.35 20.19
N THR A 80 8.76 17.23 19.88
CA THR A 80 9.23 15.88 20.22
C THR A 80 10.44 15.44 19.40
N GLY A 81 10.91 16.28 18.45
CA GLY A 81 11.95 15.95 17.49
C GLY A 81 11.53 14.94 16.41
N LEU A 82 10.26 14.50 16.45
CA LEU A 82 9.67 13.50 15.54
C LEU A 82 8.78 14.12 14.45
N GLY A 83 8.74 15.45 14.35
CA GLY A 83 7.93 16.13 13.33
C GLY A 83 8.52 15.99 11.93
N LEU A 84 7.69 16.14 10.90
CA LEU A 84 8.14 16.29 9.52
C LEU A 84 8.72 17.69 9.32
N SER A 85 9.78 17.79 8.52
CA SER A 85 10.40 19.07 8.16
C SER A 85 9.64 19.75 7.01
N PHE A 86 8.98 18.95 6.17
CA PHE A 86 8.24 19.43 5.00
C PHE A 86 6.75 19.10 5.12
N THR A 87 5.91 20.04 4.69
CA THR A 87 4.47 19.79 4.54
C THR A 87 4.19 19.13 3.19
N LYS A 88 3.11 18.35 3.14
CA LYS A 88 2.70 17.60 1.94
C LYS A 88 2.44 18.52 0.73
N ASP A 89 1.90 19.72 0.98
CA ASP A 89 1.55 20.68 -0.05
C ASP A 89 2.73 21.56 -0.50
N GLU A 90 3.72 21.77 0.36
CA GLU A 90 4.90 22.59 0.02
C GLU A 90 5.94 21.79 -0.77
N ASN A 91 6.30 20.59 -0.30
CA ASN A 91 7.31 19.75 -0.93
C ASN A 91 6.96 18.27 -0.81
N PHE A 92 6.09 17.81 -1.71
CA PHE A 92 5.58 16.44 -1.73
C PHE A 92 6.68 15.37 -1.79
N GLY A 93 7.79 15.61 -2.51
CA GLY A 93 8.85 14.63 -2.68
C GLY A 93 9.65 14.38 -1.40
N GLU A 94 10.05 15.45 -0.74
CA GLU A 94 10.76 15.37 0.55
C GLU A 94 9.81 14.91 1.66
N TRP A 95 8.58 15.42 1.70
CA TRP A 95 7.53 14.95 2.61
C TRP A 95 7.33 13.44 2.50
N TYR A 96 7.17 12.91 1.29
CA TYR A 96 6.96 11.47 1.08
C TYR A 96 8.13 10.65 1.61
N SER A 97 9.36 11.12 1.36
CA SER A 97 10.58 10.47 1.81
C SER A 97 10.69 10.45 3.33
N GLU A 98 10.42 11.58 3.99
CA GLU A 98 10.40 11.66 5.46
C GLU A 98 9.31 10.76 6.05
N VAL A 99 8.11 10.73 5.49
CA VAL A 99 6.99 9.92 6.01
C VAL A 99 7.29 8.43 5.96
N VAL A 100 7.82 7.91 4.84
CA VAL A 100 8.10 6.46 4.74
C VAL A 100 9.30 6.02 5.58
N VAL A 101 10.25 6.92 5.85
CA VAL A 101 11.41 6.65 6.72
C VAL A 101 11.05 6.80 8.19
N ASN A 102 10.50 7.95 8.60
CA ASN A 102 10.15 8.24 9.99
C ASN A 102 8.97 7.36 10.47
N GLY A 103 8.09 6.94 9.55
CA GLY A 103 7.06 5.93 9.80
C GLY A 103 7.60 4.50 9.94
N GLU A 104 8.92 4.30 9.77
CA GLU A 104 9.61 3.01 9.82
C GLU A 104 9.10 1.99 8.80
N MET A 105 8.65 2.45 7.62
CA MET A 105 8.22 1.58 6.53
C MET A 105 9.40 1.06 5.72
N ILE A 106 10.39 1.93 5.48
CA ILE A 106 11.55 1.60 4.66
C ILE A 106 12.84 2.09 5.30
N GLU A 107 13.94 1.48 4.87
CA GLU A 107 15.30 2.00 5.04
C GLU A 107 15.92 2.18 3.64
N TYR A 108 16.69 3.25 3.44
CA TYR A 108 17.47 3.40 2.21
C TYR A 108 18.58 2.35 2.17
N TYR A 109 18.70 1.67 1.04
CA TYR A 109 19.79 0.73 0.80
C TYR A 109 20.95 1.45 0.09
N ASP A 110 22.16 0.89 0.19
CA ASP A 110 23.35 1.43 -0.45
C ASP A 110 23.30 1.36 -1.99
N ILE A 111 22.53 0.41 -2.53
CA ILE A 111 22.21 0.33 -3.96
C ILE A 111 21.01 1.24 -4.27
N SER A 112 21.26 2.26 -5.11
CA SER A 112 20.22 3.17 -5.59
C SER A 112 19.02 2.43 -6.19
N GLY A 113 17.82 2.82 -5.77
CA GLY A 113 16.56 2.24 -6.23
C GLY A 113 16.18 0.94 -5.54
N CYS A 114 16.99 0.46 -4.60
CA CYS A 114 16.64 -0.63 -3.69
C CYS A 114 16.34 -0.07 -2.30
N TYR A 115 15.37 -0.67 -1.62
CA TYR A 115 14.91 -0.22 -0.30
C TYR A 115 14.65 -1.44 0.57
N ILE A 116 15.06 -1.39 1.83
CA ILE A 116 14.71 -2.43 2.79
C ILE A 116 13.27 -2.19 3.21
N LEU A 117 12.38 -3.17 2.98
CA LEU A 117 11.01 -3.13 3.47
C LEU A 117 11.00 -3.60 4.93
N ARG A 118 10.74 -2.68 5.85
CA ARG A 118 10.71 -2.96 7.30
C ARG A 118 9.40 -3.66 7.69
N PRO A 119 9.31 -4.25 8.90
CA PRO A 119 8.11 -4.98 9.34
C PRO A 119 6.80 -4.18 9.22
N TRP A 120 6.85 -2.86 9.40
CA TRP A 120 5.68 -1.99 9.27
C TRP A 120 5.10 -2.03 7.84
N ALA A 121 5.94 -2.01 6.81
CA ALA A 121 5.52 -2.14 5.42
C ALA A 121 5.19 -3.58 5.02
N ILE A 122 5.99 -4.55 5.46
CA ILE A 122 5.78 -5.97 5.13
C ILE A 122 4.44 -6.47 5.68
N SER A 123 4.04 -6.06 6.88
CA SER A 123 2.73 -6.45 7.43
C SER A 123 1.54 -6.01 6.54
N ILE A 124 1.62 -4.83 5.91
CA ILE A 124 0.62 -4.34 4.95
C ILE A 124 0.60 -5.25 3.71
N TRP A 125 1.78 -5.61 3.20
CA TRP A 125 1.93 -6.54 2.08
C TRP A 125 1.33 -7.92 2.40
N GLU A 126 1.64 -8.48 3.57
CA GLU A 126 1.15 -9.80 4.02
C GLU A 126 -0.38 -9.84 4.17
N ILE A 127 -0.99 -8.75 4.64
CA ILE A 127 -2.46 -8.63 4.73
C ILE A 127 -3.09 -8.67 3.33
N MET A 128 -2.56 -7.88 2.39
CA MET A 128 -3.05 -7.87 1.01
C MET A 128 -2.82 -9.21 0.32
N GLN A 129 -1.64 -9.80 0.54
CA GLN A 129 -1.29 -11.12 0.03
C GLN A 129 -2.27 -12.18 0.53
N THR A 130 -2.55 -12.22 1.83
CA THR A 130 -3.50 -13.17 2.42
C THR A 130 -4.90 -13.07 1.81
N PHE A 131 -5.40 -11.84 1.62
CA PHE A 131 -6.67 -11.60 0.96
C PHE A 131 -6.65 -12.09 -0.49
N PHE A 132 -5.72 -11.58 -1.29
CA PHE A 132 -5.71 -11.82 -2.73
C PHE A 132 -5.49 -13.31 -3.03
N ASP A 133 -4.60 -13.95 -2.28
CA ASP A 133 -4.30 -15.37 -2.39
C ASP A 133 -5.53 -16.26 -2.10
N ALA A 134 -6.34 -15.88 -1.09
CA ALA A 134 -7.59 -16.57 -0.80
C ALA A 134 -8.62 -16.41 -1.93
N GLU A 135 -8.73 -15.23 -2.54
CA GLU A 135 -9.68 -14.98 -3.63
C GLU A 135 -9.29 -15.72 -4.92
N ILE A 136 -8.03 -15.67 -5.35
CA ILE A 136 -7.59 -16.38 -6.57
C ILE A 136 -7.68 -17.90 -6.40
N LYS A 137 -7.55 -18.44 -5.18
CA LYS A 137 -7.79 -19.86 -4.89
C LYS A 137 -9.25 -20.27 -5.11
N LYS A 138 -10.22 -19.40 -4.81
CA LYS A 138 -11.64 -19.64 -5.17
C LYS A 138 -11.83 -19.73 -6.69
N MET A 139 -10.99 -19.01 -7.45
CA MET A 139 -10.92 -19.08 -8.91
C MET A 139 -10.11 -20.28 -9.44
N LYS A 140 -9.69 -21.19 -8.55
CA LYS A 140 -8.87 -22.38 -8.83
C LYS A 140 -7.46 -22.07 -9.37
N VAL A 141 -6.96 -20.85 -9.14
CA VAL A 141 -5.57 -20.49 -9.42
C VAL A 141 -4.67 -21.18 -8.40
N LYS A 142 -3.55 -21.75 -8.86
CA LYS A 142 -2.60 -22.46 -8.01
C LYS A 142 -1.30 -21.66 -7.90
N ASN A 143 -0.78 -21.52 -6.68
CA ASN A 143 0.55 -20.95 -6.50
C ASN A 143 1.64 -21.89 -7.00
N CYS A 144 2.64 -21.33 -7.63
CA CYS A 144 3.87 -21.97 -8.05
C CYS A 144 5.06 -21.05 -7.76
N TYR A 145 6.27 -21.52 -8.10
CA TYR A 145 7.46 -20.70 -8.10
C TYR A 145 8.35 -21.09 -9.27
N PHE A 146 8.58 -20.16 -10.19
CA PHE A 146 9.56 -20.29 -11.25
C PHE A 146 10.88 -19.60 -10.86
N PRO A 147 12.03 -20.10 -11.33
CA PRO A 147 13.33 -19.51 -11.03
C PRO A 147 13.44 -18.02 -11.41
N LEU A 148 14.26 -17.30 -10.65
CA LEU A 148 14.59 -15.89 -10.91
C LEU A 148 15.39 -15.71 -12.21
N PHE A 149 16.19 -16.71 -12.56
CA PHE A 149 17.15 -16.66 -13.65
C PHE A 149 16.55 -17.09 -14.99
N VAL A 150 16.84 -16.32 -16.03
CA VAL A 150 16.36 -16.52 -17.41
C VAL A 150 17.54 -16.70 -18.34
N SER A 151 17.48 -17.70 -19.22
CA SER A 151 18.51 -17.89 -20.23
C SER A 151 18.38 -16.85 -21.35
N PRO A 152 19.49 -16.36 -21.92
CA PRO A 152 19.48 -15.32 -22.94
C PRO A 152 18.73 -15.75 -24.20
N GLY A 153 18.83 -17.02 -24.59
CA GLY A 153 18.15 -17.55 -25.77
C GLY A 153 16.63 -17.46 -25.68
N VAL A 154 16.05 -17.54 -24.48
CA VAL A 154 14.59 -17.45 -24.30
C VAL A 154 14.14 -15.98 -24.26
N LEU A 155 14.91 -15.11 -23.62
CA LEU A 155 14.65 -13.67 -23.60
C LEU A 155 14.75 -13.04 -25.01
N GLN A 156 15.72 -13.50 -25.81
CA GLN A 156 15.90 -12.99 -27.18
C GLN A 156 14.69 -13.29 -28.06
N LYS A 157 14.05 -14.46 -27.90
CA LYS A 157 12.82 -14.77 -28.63
C LYS A 157 11.74 -13.71 -28.38
N GLU A 158 11.61 -13.21 -27.15
CA GLU A 158 10.59 -12.21 -26.79
C GLU A 158 10.89 -10.88 -27.47
N LYS A 159 12.15 -10.43 -27.43
CA LYS A 159 12.60 -9.22 -28.11
C LYS A 159 12.34 -9.27 -29.63
N ASP A 160 12.51 -10.43 -30.25
CA ASP A 160 12.32 -10.58 -31.71
C ASP A 160 10.84 -10.50 -32.11
N HIS A 161 9.90 -10.74 -31.18
CA HIS A 161 8.46 -10.82 -31.46
C HIS A 161 7.65 -9.68 -30.84
N ILE A 162 8.23 -8.91 -29.91
CA ILE A 162 7.57 -7.80 -29.23
C ILE A 162 8.33 -6.49 -29.52
N GLU A 163 7.77 -5.71 -30.45
CA GLU A 163 8.31 -4.40 -30.83
C GLU A 163 8.28 -3.43 -29.63
N GLY A 164 9.41 -2.80 -29.34
CA GLY A 164 9.55 -1.86 -28.21
C GLY A 164 9.92 -2.49 -26.85
N PHE A 165 10.15 -3.80 -26.77
CA PHE A 165 10.67 -4.43 -25.55
C PHE A 165 12.16 -4.05 -25.37
N ALA A 166 12.43 -3.01 -24.57
CA ALA A 166 13.75 -2.69 -24.07
C ALA A 166 13.92 -3.41 -22.72
N PRO A 167 14.68 -4.51 -22.64
CA PRO A 167 14.83 -5.21 -21.38
C PRO A 167 15.70 -4.33 -20.47
N GLU A 168 15.09 -3.68 -19.50
CA GLU A 168 15.78 -3.10 -18.33
C GLU A 168 16.25 -4.25 -17.43
N VAL A 169 17.00 -5.17 -18.02
CA VAL A 169 17.35 -6.47 -17.47
C VAL A 169 18.74 -6.39 -16.87
N ALA A 170 18.81 -6.79 -15.60
CA ALA A 170 20.09 -7.03 -14.95
C ALA A 170 20.64 -8.38 -15.41
N TRP A 171 21.93 -8.41 -15.75
CA TRP A 171 22.64 -9.60 -16.20
C TRP A 171 23.65 -10.07 -15.16
N VAL A 172 23.66 -11.37 -14.88
CA VAL A 172 24.72 -12.06 -14.15
C VAL A 172 25.72 -12.60 -15.16
N THR A 173 26.95 -12.11 -15.11
CA THR A 173 28.03 -12.50 -16.02
C THR A 173 29.17 -13.26 -15.33
N LYS A 174 29.21 -13.27 -13.99
CA LYS A 174 30.27 -13.92 -13.20
C LYS A 174 29.70 -14.74 -12.05
N SER A 175 30.44 -15.77 -11.65
CA SER A 175 30.26 -16.50 -10.40
C SER A 175 31.58 -16.51 -9.62
N GLY A 176 31.61 -15.81 -8.48
CA GLY A 176 32.88 -15.46 -7.83
C GLY A 176 33.76 -14.66 -8.80
N GLU A 177 34.98 -15.14 -9.02
CA GLU A 177 35.94 -14.53 -9.96
C GLU A 177 35.89 -15.14 -11.38
N SER A 178 35.06 -16.17 -11.61
CA SER A 178 34.97 -16.86 -12.91
C SER A 178 33.88 -16.26 -13.78
N GLU A 179 34.21 -15.93 -15.03
CA GLU A 179 33.22 -15.53 -16.05
C GLU A 179 32.31 -16.71 -16.40
N LEU A 180 31.03 -16.45 -16.60
CA LEU A 180 30.08 -17.42 -17.12
C LEU A 180 30.23 -17.54 -18.64
N GLU A 181 30.24 -18.78 -19.14
CA GLU A 181 30.26 -19.03 -20.59
C GLU A 181 29.06 -18.39 -21.31
N VAL A 182 27.89 -18.43 -20.64
CA VAL A 182 26.66 -17.81 -21.12
C VAL A 182 26.12 -16.90 -20.01
N PRO A 183 25.94 -15.59 -20.25
CA PRO A 183 25.38 -14.69 -19.25
C PRO A 183 23.92 -15.04 -18.97
N ILE A 184 23.46 -14.82 -17.74
CA ILE A 184 22.12 -15.18 -17.27
C ILE A 184 21.38 -13.91 -16.88
N ALA A 185 20.15 -13.74 -17.35
CA ALA A 185 19.31 -12.60 -17.00
C ALA A 185 18.60 -12.81 -15.67
N ILE A 186 18.41 -11.74 -14.89
CA ILE A 186 17.45 -11.69 -13.79
C ILE A 186 16.10 -11.27 -14.39
N ARG A 187 15.03 -12.00 -14.05
CA ARG A 187 13.72 -11.76 -14.68
C ARG A 187 13.19 -10.33 -14.43
N PRO A 188 12.73 -9.62 -15.47
CA PRO A 188 11.91 -8.42 -15.34
C PRO A 188 10.41 -8.73 -15.24
N THR A 189 10.03 -9.94 -15.69
CA THR A 189 8.70 -10.57 -15.74
C THR A 189 8.87 -12.07 -16.08
N SER A 190 7.87 -12.92 -15.82
CA SER A 190 8.03 -14.38 -15.97
C SER A 190 7.43 -15.00 -17.24
N GLU A 191 6.89 -14.24 -18.21
CA GLU A 191 6.38 -14.78 -19.48
C GLU A 191 7.40 -15.71 -20.16
N THR A 192 8.63 -15.21 -20.36
CA THR A 192 9.73 -15.99 -20.94
C THR A 192 10.18 -17.16 -20.07
N VAL A 193 10.00 -17.09 -18.76
CA VAL A 193 10.38 -18.18 -17.85
C VAL A 193 9.33 -19.29 -17.85
N MET A 194 8.05 -18.94 -17.92
CA MET A 194 6.92 -19.86 -17.71
C MET A 194 6.45 -20.53 -19.01
N TYR A 195 6.35 -19.76 -20.09
CA TYR A 195 5.68 -20.20 -21.32
C TYR A 195 6.35 -21.36 -22.07
N PRO A 196 7.69 -21.51 -22.06
CA PRO A 196 8.33 -22.73 -22.56
C PRO A 196 7.94 -24.01 -21.81
N TYR A 197 7.42 -23.89 -20.59
CA TYR A 197 6.92 -25.02 -19.81
C TYR A 197 5.42 -25.22 -19.98
N TYR A 198 4.66 -24.14 -20.21
CA TYR A 198 3.24 -24.25 -20.56
C TYR A 198 3.06 -25.10 -21.83
N SER A 199 3.92 -24.91 -22.85
CA SER A 199 3.90 -25.75 -24.06
C SER A 199 4.24 -27.22 -23.83
N LYS A 200 4.94 -27.56 -22.73
CA LYS A 200 5.24 -28.95 -22.34
C LYS A 200 4.12 -29.59 -21.55
N TRP A 201 3.42 -28.79 -20.73
CA TRP A 201 2.38 -29.24 -19.82
C TRP A 201 1.01 -29.35 -20.48
N ILE A 202 0.72 -28.45 -21.42
CA ILE A 202 -0.55 -28.42 -22.15
C ILE A 202 -0.41 -29.28 -23.40
N ARG A 203 -1.23 -30.34 -23.52
CA ARG A 203 -1.26 -31.24 -24.69
C ARG A 203 -2.66 -31.31 -25.30
N GLY A 204 -3.69 -31.37 -24.46
CA GLY A 204 -5.08 -31.44 -24.90
C GLY A 204 -6.00 -30.51 -24.11
N HIS A 205 -7.25 -30.39 -24.55
CA HIS A 205 -8.28 -29.55 -23.90
C HIS A 205 -8.49 -29.89 -22.42
N ARG A 206 -8.18 -31.12 -21.99
CA ARG A 206 -8.31 -31.58 -20.59
C ARG A 206 -7.26 -30.98 -19.65
N ASP A 207 -6.17 -30.46 -20.19
CA ASP A 207 -5.13 -29.76 -19.42
C ASP A 207 -5.49 -28.29 -19.17
N LEU A 208 -6.58 -27.81 -19.79
CA LEU A 208 -7.06 -26.44 -19.70
C LEU A 208 -8.32 -26.35 -18.81
N PRO A 209 -8.51 -25.22 -18.09
CA PRO A 209 -7.59 -24.09 -18.01
C PRO A 209 -6.40 -24.37 -17.09
N LEU A 210 -5.20 -23.96 -17.50
CA LEU A 210 -4.03 -23.92 -16.64
C LEU A 210 -3.98 -22.54 -15.98
N LYS A 211 -3.99 -22.48 -14.64
CA LYS A 211 -4.02 -21.22 -13.89
C LYS A 211 -2.97 -21.18 -12.80
N LEU A 212 -1.91 -20.41 -12.99
CA LEU A 212 -0.82 -20.29 -12.04
C LEU A 212 -0.63 -18.87 -11.54
N ASN A 213 -0.14 -18.74 -10.31
CA ASN A 213 0.27 -17.49 -9.68
C ASN A 213 1.61 -17.70 -8.96
N GLN A 214 2.44 -16.67 -8.86
CA GLN A 214 3.60 -16.69 -7.97
C GLN A 214 3.77 -15.36 -7.25
N TRP A 215 4.16 -15.45 -5.98
CA TRP A 215 4.58 -14.32 -5.16
C TRP A 215 6.09 -14.25 -5.15
N CYS A 216 6.66 -13.14 -5.60
CA CYS A 216 8.11 -13.05 -5.73
C CYS A 216 8.63 -11.62 -5.89
N ASN A 217 9.95 -11.48 -5.92
CA ASN A 217 10.61 -10.27 -6.37
C ASN A 217 10.87 -10.31 -7.90
N VAL A 218 10.99 -9.11 -8.45
CA VAL A 218 11.46 -8.85 -9.82
C VAL A 218 12.45 -7.70 -9.83
N VAL A 219 13.32 -7.70 -10.84
CA VAL A 219 14.32 -6.64 -11.02
C VAL A 219 14.11 -5.96 -12.38
N ARG A 220 13.91 -4.64 -12.34
CA ARG A 220 13.87 -3.75 -13.51
C ARG A 220 14.86 -2.62 -13.30
N TRP A 221 15.94 -2.62 -14.06
CA TRP A 221 17.04 -1.68 -13.89
C TRP A 221 16.77 -0.32 -14.58
N GLU A 222 15.73 0.35 -14.12
CA GLU A 222 15.27 1.64 -14.62
C GLU A 222 16.29 2.76 -14.30
N PHE A 223 16.52 3.65 -15.28
CA PHE A 223 17.47 4.78 -15.17
C PHE A 223 16.84 6.08 -14.63
N SER A 224 15.51 6.14 -14.58
CA SER A 224 14.79 7.26 -13.98
C SER A 224 14.98 7.34 -12.47
N ASN A 225 14.68 8.51 -11.88
CA ASN A 225 14.70 8.70 -10.44
C ASN A 225 13.80 7.68 -9.71
N PRO A 226 14.37 6.82 -8.85
CA PRO A 226 13.59 5.85 -8.11
C PRO A 226 12.84 6.55 -6.97
N THR A 227 11.69 6.00 -6.60
CA THR A 227 10.85 6.49 -5.50
C THR A 227 10.39 5.28 -4.70
N PRO A 228 10.60 5.24 -3.37
CA PRO A 228 10.21 4.10 -2.53
C PRO A 228 8.78 3.65 -2.82
N PHE A 229 8.58 2.33 -2.94
CA PHE A 229 7.33 1.67 -3.35
C PHE A 229 6.85 1.94 -4.79
N ILE A 230 6.83 3.21 -5.22
CA ILE A 230 6.23 3.63 -6.49
C ILE A 230 7.05 3.11 -7.69
N ARG A 231 8.37 3.23 -7.59
CA ARG A 231 9.32 2.95 -8.66
C ARG A 231 10.66 2.55 -8.06
N SER A 232 10.81 1.28 -7.71
CA SER A 232 12.06 0.68 -7.24
C SER A 232 12.62 -0.28 -8.29
N ARG A 233 13.93 -0.50 -8.24
CA ARG A 233 14.61 -1.44 -9.15
C ARG A 233 14.32 -2.88 -8.80
N GLU A 234 14.26 -3.18 -7.51
CA GLU A 234 13.73 -4.42 -6.98
C GLU A 234 12.40 -4.13 -6.28
N PHE A 235 11.37 -4.93 -6.57
CA PHE A 235 10.09 -4.85 -5.87
C PHE A 235 9.45 -6.22 -5.72
N LEU A 236 8.62 -6.34 -4.68
CA LEU A 236 7.75 -7.50 -4.51
C LEU A 236 6.48 -7.30 -5.32
N TRP A 237 6.03 -8.40 -5.93
CA TRP A 237 4.77 -8.44 -6.65
C TRP A 237 4.16 -9.84 -6.59
N GLN A 238 2.92 -9.94 -7.05
CA GLN A 238 2.42 -11.19 -7.58
C GLN A 238 2.26 -11.08 -9.09
N GLU A 239 2.46 -12.20 -9.77
CA GLU A 239 2.13 -12.34 -11.18
C GLU A 239 1.36 -13.64 -11.39
N GLY A 240 0.20 -13.51 -12.03
CA GLY A 240 -0.63 -14.63 -12.45
C GLY A 240 -0.54 -14.81 -13.94
N HIS A 241 -0.44 -16.07 -14.38
CA HIS A 241 -0.38 -16.46 -15.78
C HIS A 241 -1.32 -17.64 -16.02
N THR A 242 -2.25 -17.46 -16.95
CA THR A 242 -3.29 -18.45 -17.21
C THR A 242 -3.40 -18.75 -18.70
N ALA A 243 -3.88 -19.94 -19.02
CA ALA A 243 -4.11 -20.42 -20.37
C ALA A 243 -5.47 -21.12 -20.47
N PHE A 244 -6.23 -20.77 -21.49
CA PHE A 244 -7.62 -21.18 -21.72
C PHE A 244 -7.80 -21.76 -23.12
N ALA A 245 -8.86 -22.54 -23.30
CA ALA A 245 -9.25 -23.05 -24.61
C ALA A 245 -9.92 -21.97 -25.47
N THR A 246 -10.68 -21.06 -24.85
CA THR A 246 -11.49 -20.05 -25.54
C THR A 246 -11.16 -18.62 -25.10
N LYS A 247 -11.49 -17.66 -25.97
CA LYS A 247 -11.32 -16.22 -25.68
C LYS A 247 -12.26 -15.77 -24.59
N GLU A 248 -13.47 -16.30 -24.58
CA GLU A 248 -14.54 -15.93 -23.65
C GLU A 248 -14.15 -16.25 -22.20
N GLU A 249 -13.53 -17.40 -21.97
CA GLU A 249 -12.99 -17.76 -20.65
C GLU A 249 -11.85 -16.83 -20.22
N ALA A 250 -10.93 -16.52 -21.15
CA ALA A 250 -9.81 -15.61 -20.89
C ALA A 250 -10.32 -14.19 -20.56
N ASP A 251 -11.22 -13.63 -21.37
CA ASP A 251 -11.81 -12.31 -21.15
C ASP A 251 -12.57 -12.24 -19.81
N THR A 252 -13.28 -13.32 -19.44
CA THR A 252 -13.98 -13.41 -18.16
C THR A 252 -13.01 -13.29 -16.99
N GLU A 253 -11.90 -14.03 -17.01
CA GLU A 253 -10.90 -13.95 -15.94
C GLU A 253 -10.23 -12.58 -15.87
N VAL A 254 -9.95 -11.93 -17.00
CA VAL A 254 -9.34 -10.59 -17.01
C VAL A 254 -10.14 -9.61 -16.16
N LEU A 255 -11.47 -9.61 -16.34
CA LEU A 255 -12.38 -8.73 -15.60
C LEU A 255 -12.57 -9.17 -14.13
N GLN A 256 -12.57 -10.48 -13.85
CA GLN A 256 -12.62 -10.99 -12.48
C GLN A 256 -11.39 -10.54 -11.68
N ILE A 257 -10.20 -10.65 -12.25
CA ILE A 257 -8.96 -10.21 -11.61
C ILE A 257 -8.93 -8.68 -11.46
N LEU A 258 -9.38 -7.94 -12.47
CA LEU A 258 -9.48 -6.48 -12.40
C LEU A 258 -10.40 -6.03 -11.24
N GLU A 259 -11.47 -6.77 -10.98
CA GLU A 259 -12.36 -6.54 -9.85
C GLU A 259 -11.67 -6.82 -8.51
N LEU A 260 -10.88 -7.89 -8.40
CA LEU A 260 -10.09 -8.16 -7.19
C LEU A 260 -9.08 -7.03 -6.92
N TYR A 261 -8.45 -6.47 -7.96
CA TYR A 261 -7.59 -5.31 -7.80
C TYR A 261 -8.34 -4.06 -7.36
N ARG A 262 -9.54 -3.80 -7.89
CA ARG A 262 -10.41 -2.74 -7.36
C ARG A 262 -10.69 -2.97 -5.86
N CYS A 263 -10.98 -4.21 -5.46
CA CYS A 263 -11.23 -4.54 -4.05
C CYS A 263 -10.02 -4.25 -3.16
N ILE A 264 -8.79 -4.57 -3.60
CA ILE A 264 -7.56 -4.20 -2.87
C ILE A 264 -7.55 -2.68 -2.63
N TYR A 265 -7.69 -1.89 -3.68
CA TYR A 265 -7.61 -0.44 -3.56
C TYR A 265 -8.75 0.16 -2.75
N GLU A 266 -10.00 -0.16 -3.07
CA GLU A 266 -11.16 0.51 -2.46
C GLU A 266 -11.51 -0.07 -1.09
N GLU A 267 -11.44 -1.38 -0.92
CA GLU A 267 -11.95 -2.02 0.30
C GLU A 267 -10.89 -2.19 1.37
N PHE A 268 -9.62 -2.39 1.00
CA PHE A 268 -8.50 -2.53 1.93
C PHE A 268 -7.74 -1.23 2.11
N LEU A 269 -7.40 -0.57 1.00
CA LEU A 269 -6.59 0.64 1.04
C LEU A 269 -7.43 1.91 1.14
N ALA A 270 -8.76 1.84 1.02
CA ALA A 270 -9.65 3.01 1.02
C ALA A 270 -9.30 4.06 -0.05
N ILE A 271 -8.80 3.63 -1.21
CA ILE A 271 -8.40 4.47 -2.35
C ILE A 271 -9.39 4.25 -3.49
N PRO A 272 -10.10 5.28 -3.95
CA PRO A 272 -10.95 5.15 -5.14
C PRO A 272 -10.08 4.93 -6.37
N VAL A 273 -10.48 3.99 -7.22
CA VAL A 273 -9.80 3.72 -8.49
C VAL A 273 -10.77 3.69 -9.65
N THR A 274 -10.29 4.08 -10.82
CA THR A 274 -11.05 3.95 -12.07
C THR A 274 -10.60 2.69 -12.80
N LYS A 275 -11.50 1.72 -12.97
CA LYS A 275 -11.30 0.59 -13.88
C LYS A 275 -11.39 1.07 -15.32
N GLY A 276 -10.43 0.68 -16.16
CA GLY A 276 -10.41 1.07 -17.55
C GLY A 276 -9.66 0.09 -18.45
N ARG A 277 -9.83 0.28 -19.76
CA ARG A 277 -9.01 -0.34 -20.79
C ARG A 277 -7.96 0.68 -21.25
N LYS A 278 -6.70 0.27 -21.33
CA LYS A 278 -5.64 1.12 -21.88
C LYS A 278 -5.91 1.42 -23.36
N SER A 279 -5.42 2.56 -23.83
CA SER A 279 -5.37 2.84 -25.26
C SER A 279 -4.48 1.82 -25.97
N GLU A 280 -4.54 1.78 -27.31
CA GLU A 280 -3.67 0.90 -28.09
C GLU A 280 -2.18 1.18 -27.83
N LEU A 281 -1.81 2.46 -27.70
CA LEU A 281 -0.43 2.89 -27.43
C LEU A 281 0.06 2.51 -26.02
N GLU A 282 -0.84 2.41 -25.04
CA GLU A 282 -0.52 2.09 -23.64
C GLU A 282 -0.81 0.62 -23.29
N THR A 283 -1.28 -0.17 -24.26
CA THR A 283 -1.49 -1.61 -24.09
C THR A 283 -0.14 -2.29 -24.00
N PHE A 284 -0.02 -3.27 -23.11
CA PHE A 284 1.19 -4.09 -23.03
C PHE A 284 1.55 -4.65 -24.40
N ALA A 285 2.80 -4.48 -24.83
CA ALA A 285 3.22 -4.74 -26.20
C ALA A 285 2.97 -6.19 -26.67
N GLY A 286 3.00 -7.16 -25.75
CA GLY A 286 2.65 -8.56 -26.05
C GLY A 286 1.16 -8.89 -25.96
N GLY A 287 0.31 -7.94 -25.56
CA GLY A 287 -1.10 -8.14 -25.26
C GLY A 287 -2.06 -7.87 -26.42
N LEU A 288 -3.21 -8.55 -26.44
CA LEU A 288 -4.35 -8.20 -27.29
C LEU A 288 -5.06 -6.95 -26.74
N TYR A 289 -5.23 -6.86 -25.42
CA TYR A 289 -5.67 -5.66 -24.74
C TYR A 289 -5.24 -5.67 -23.28
N THR A 290 -5.14 -4.48 -22.68
CA THR A 290 -4.81 -4.31 -21.26
C THR A 290 -5.93 -3.61 -20.52
N THR A 291 -6.30 -4.14 -19.37
CA THR A 291 -7.15 -3.44 -18.39
C THR A 291 -6.33 -3.05 -17.17
N SER A 292 -6.70 -1.96 -16.53
CA SER A 292 -6.02 -1.44 -15.35
C SER A 292 -6.98 -0.79 -14.37
N VAL A 293 -6.54 -0.70 -13.11
CA VAL A 293 -7.09 0.24 -12.13
C VAL A 293 -6.17 1.45 -12.04
N GLU A 294 -6.72 2.64 -12.25
CA GLU A 294 -6.00 3.91 -12.18
C GLU A 294 -6.36 4.64 -10.89
N ALA A 295 -5.35 5.03 -10.11
CA ALA A 295 -5.49 5.93 -8.98
C ALA A 295 -5.00 7.34 -9.36
N PHE A 296 -5.35 8.34 -8.57
CA PHE A 296 -4.92 9.73 -8.77
C PHE A 296 -4.33 10.28 -7.48
N ILE A 297 -3.22 11.00 -7.59
CA ILE A 297 -2.54 11.65 -6.46
C ILE A 297 -2.78 13.16 -6.55
N PRO A 298 -3.72 13.74 -5.77
CA PRO A 298 -4.12 15.14 -5.91
C PRO A 298 -2.97 16.13 -5.76
N ASN A 299 -2.10 15.94 -4.75
CA ASN A 299 -1.00 16.86 -4.45
C ASN A 299 0.05 16.95 -5.58
N THR A 300 0.11 15.95 -6.48
CA THR A 300 1.01 15.97 -7.63
C THR A 300 0.31 16.23 -8.96
N GLY A 301 -1.02 16.14 -8.99
CA GLY A 301 -1.82 16.21 -10.22
C GLY A 301 -1.59 15.03 -11.18
N ARG A 302 -1.06 13.89 -10.70
CA ARG A 302 -0.67 12.76 -11.55
C ARG A 302 -1.55 11.53 -11.33
N GLY A 303 -1.90 10.89 -12.45
CA GLY A 303 -2.46 9.53 -12.45
C GLY A 303 -1.36 8.49 -12.21
N ILE A 304 -1.72 7.39 -11.57
CA ILE A 304 -0.83 6.27 -11.33
C ILE A 304 -1.57 4.95 -11.51
N GLN A 305 -1.03 4.10 -12.38
CA GLN A 305 -1.52 2.74 -12.56
C GLN A 305 -1.24 1.92 -11.30
N GLY A 306 -2.31 1.38 -10.71
CA GLY A 306 -2.24 0.58 -9.49
C GLY A 306 -1.99 -0.91 -9.73
N ALA A 307 -2.68 -1.50 -10.71
CA ALA A 307 -2.54 -2.90 -11.10
C ALA A 307 -3.02 -3.11 -12.54
N THR A 308 -2.62 -4.22 -13.17
CA THR A 308 -3.02 -4.57 -14.55
C THR A 308 -3.45 -6.01 -14.71
N SER A 309 -4.42 -6.19 -15.60
CA SER A 309 -4.90 -7.49 -16.05
C SER A 309 -4.98 -7.48 -17.59
N HIS A 310 -4.11 -8.27 -18.21
CA HIS A 310 -3.87 -8.33 -19.65
C HIS A 310 -4.57 -9.54 -20.25
N CYS A 311 -5.31 -9.33 -21.33
CA CYS A 311 -5.60 -10.43 -22.26
C CYS A 311 -4.44 -10.47 -23.25
N LEU A 312 -3.65 -11.53 -23.19
CA LEU A 312 -2.50 -11.73 -24.08
C LEU A 312 -2.91 -12.26 -25.45
N GLY A 313 -4.18 -12.65 -25.59
CA GLY A 313 -4.68 -13.30 -26.79
C GLY A 313 -3.91 -14.59 -27.03
N GLN A 314 -3.42 -14.75 -28.25
CA GLN A 314 -2.60 -15.89 -28.68
C GLN A 314 -1.18 -15.47 -29.04
N ASN A 315 -0.75 -14.24 -28.72
CA ASN A 315 0.55 -13.71 -29.16
C ASN A 315 1.72 -14.54 -28.61
N PHE A 316 1.74 -14.73 -27.29
CA PHE A 316 2.74 -15.58 -26.63
C PHE A 316 2.56 -17.06 -26.96
N ALA A 317 1.31 -17.53 -27.15
CA ALA A 317 1.05 -18.91 -27.52
C ALA A 317 1.62 -19.25 -28.92
N LYS A 318 1.57 -18.31 -29.87
CA LYS A 318 2.23 -18.44 -31.18
C LYS A 318 3.74 -18.51 -31.01
N MET A 319 4.29 -17.59 -30.22
CA MET A 319 5.72 -17.43 -30.02
C MET A 319 6.37 -18.65 -29.31
N PHE A 320 5.68 -19.24 -28.33
CA PHE A 320 6.15 -20.38 -27.54
C PHE A 320 5.53 -21.73 -27.95
N GLU A 321 4.78 -21.74 -29.06
CA GLU A 321 4.10 -22.91 -29.61
C GLU A 321 3.19 -23.64 -28.60
N ILE A 322 2.46 -22.88 -27.78
CA ILE A 322 1.54 -23.42 -26.77
C ILE A 322 0.23 -23.82 -27.44
N ASN A 323 0.20 -25.05 -27.93
CA ASN A 323 -0.93 -25.63 -28.64
C ASN A 323 -1.64 -26.68 -27.78
N PHE A 324 -2.88 -27.02 -28.15
CA PHE A 324 -3.64 -28.12 -27.54
C PHE A 324 -4.53 -28.82 -28.57
N GLU A 325 -4.84 -30.09 -28.35
CA GLU A 325 -5.86 -30.82 -29.10
C GLU A 325 -7.26 -30.55 -28.51
N ASN A 326 -8.17 -29.99 -29.31
CA ASN A 326 -9.55 -29.70 -28.90
C ASN A 326 -10.41 -30.98 -28.78
N GLU A 327 -11.66 -30.87 -28.37
CA GLU A 327 -12.57 -32.02 -28.22
C GLU A 327 -12.83 -32.79 -29.52
N LYS A 328 -12.57 -32.17 -30.68
CA LYS A 328 -12.74 -32.74 -32.02
C LYS A 328 -11.45 -33.36 -32.57
N GLY A 329 -10.35 -33.32 -31.81
CA GLY A 329 -9.04 -33.79 -32.28
C GLY A 329 -8.27 -32.78 -33.14
N GLU A 330 -8.73 -31.53 -33.22
CA GLU A 330 -8.08 -30.50 -34.03
C GLU A 330 -7.08 -29.71 -33.18
N LYS A 331 -5.97 -29.29 -33.81
CA LYS A 331 -4.96 -28.47 -33.15
C LYS A 331 -5.45 -27.03 -32.98
N GLY A 332 -5.65 -26.62 -31.74
CA GLY A 332 -5.94 -25.25 -31.32
C GLY A 332 -4.75 -24.61 -30.61
N MET A 333 -4.87 -23.31 -30.34
CA MET A 333 -3.85 -22.53 -29.64
C MET A 333 -4.49 -21.81 -28.46
N VAL A 334 -3.80 -21.80 -27.32
CA VAL A 334 -4.38 -21.31 -26.06
C VAL A 334 -4.58 -19.80 -26.06
N TRP A 335 -5.61 -19.35 -25.36
CA TRP A 335 -5.81 -17.95 -25.01
C TRP A 335 -5.19 -17.68 -23.65
N GLN A 336 -4.32 -16.67 -23.54
CA GLN A 336 -3.57 -16.43 -22.30
C GLN A 336 -3.95 -15.10 -21.67
N ASN A 337 -3.82 -15.05 -20.34
CA ASN A 337 -3.80 -13.81 -19.58
C ASN A 337 -2.52 -13.73 -18.75
N SER A 338 -2.08 -12.50 -18.48
CA SER A 338 -1.19 -12.21 -17.36
C SER A 338 -1.72 -11.04 -16.55
N TRP A 339 -1.47 -11.03 -15.25
CA TRP A 339 -1.97 -9.99 -14.36
C TRP A 339 -1.06 -9.82 -13.15
N ALA A 340 -0.89 -8.57 -12.70
CA ALA A 340 0.01 -8.26 -11.58
C ALA A 340 -0.42 -7.00 -10.80
N TYR A 341 -0.05 -6.98 -9.51
CA TYR A 341 0.08 -5.78 -8.69
C TYR A 341 1.37 -5.88 -7.87
N SER A 342 1.91 -4.76 -7.41
CA SER A 342 3.17 -4.73 -6.66
C SER A 342 3.05 -3.95 -5.37
N THR A 343 4.15 -3.87 -4.62
CA THR A 343 4.31 -2.99 -3.46
C THR A 343 4.06 -1.51 -3.76
N ARG A 344 3.92 -1.10 -5.03
CA ARG A 344 3.40 0.21 -5.43
C ARG A 344 2.07 0.56 -4.75
N THR A 345 1.22 -0.44 -4.54
CA THR A 345 -0.04 -0.32 -3.78
C THR A 345 0.16 0.40 -2.44
N ILE A 346 1.21 0.06 -1.70
CA ILE A 346 1.56 0.65 -0.41
C ILE A 346 1.96 2.13 -0.59
N GLY A 347 2.81 2.43 -1.56
CA GLY A 347 3.21 3.81 -1.85
C GLY A 347 2.02 4.70 -2.23
N VAL A 348 1.11 4.20 -3.05
CA VAL A 348 -0.12 4.93 -3.43
C VAL A 348 -0.98 5.21 -2.19
N MET A 349 -1.12 4.25 -1.27
CA MET A 349 -1.82 4.45 0.00
C MET A 349 -1.19 5.56 0.85
N VAL A 350 0.14 5.57 0.99
CA VAL A 350 0.85 6.63 1.71
C VAL A 350 0.61 7.99 1.06
N MET A 351 0.73 8.07 -0.27
CA MET A 351 0.52 9.31 -1.02
C MET A 351 -0.91 9.85 -0.90
N VAL A 352 -1.92 8.97 -0.89
CA VAL A 352 -3.32 9.38 -0.80
C VAL A 352 -3.68 9.83 0.61
N HIS A 353 -3.34 9.05 1.63
CA HIS A 353 -3.85 9.26 2.99
C HIS A 353 -2.92 10.03 3.92
N GLY A 354 -1.60 9.94 3.73
CA GLY A 354 -0.64 10.59 4.63
C GLY A 354 -0.86 12.09 4.76
N ASP A 355 -0.51 12.65 5.90
CA ASP A 355 -0.67 14.08 6.23
C ASP A 355 0.63 14.67 6.81
N ASP A 356 0.56 15.89 7.34
CA ASP A 356 1.72 16.59 7.93
C ASP A 356 2.14 16.04 9.31
N LYS A 357 1.48 14.99 9.81
CA LYS A 357 1.85 14.27 11.04
C LYS A 357 2.52 12.94 10.76
N GLY A 358 2.32 12.38 9.56
CA GLY A 358 2.97 11.17 9.10
C GLY A 358 2.05 10.27 8.30
N LEU A 359 2.16 8.97 8.58
CA LEU A 359 1.31 7.97 7.96
C LEU A 359 -0.13 8.08 8.44
N VAL A 360 -1.07 7.75 7.55
CA VAL A 360 -2.47 7.53 7.90
C VAL A 360 -2.88 6.20 7.28
N LEU A 361 -2.95 5.14 8.10
CA LEU A 361 -3.17 3.79 7.61
C LEU A 361 -4.66 3.40 7.69
N PRO A 362 -5.26 2.86 6.62
CA PRO A 362 -6.59 2.27 6.70
C PRO A 362 -6.60 1.10 7.71
N PRO A 363 -7.62 1.00 8.60
CA PRO A 363 -7.64 -0.02 9.65
C PRO A 363 -7.56 -1.47 9.15
N LYS A 364 -7.99 -1.76 7.92
CA LYS A 364 -7.89 -3.11 7.37
C LYS A 364 -6.44 -3.56 7.15
N VAL A 365 -5.53 -2.62 6.84
CA VAL A 365 -4.14 -2.93 6.52
C VAL A 365 -3.13 -2.46 7.57
N ALA A 366 -3.54 -1.62 8.52
CA ALA A 366 -2.64 -1.17 9.59
C ALA A 366 -2.13 -2.35 10.44
N ALA A 367 -0.81 -2.51 10.58
CA ALA A 367 -0.20 -3.56 11.41
C ALA A 367 -0.79 -3.57 12.83
N LEU A 368 -0.89 -2.37 13.39
CA LEU A 368 -1.54 -2.08 14.65
C LEU A 368 -2.74 -1.16 14.38
N GLN A 369 -3.93 -1.56 14.81
CA GLN A 369 -5.16 -0.76 14.67
C GLN A 369 -5.34 0.21 15.83
N LEU A 370 -4.85 -0.17 17.02
CA LEU A 370 -5.06 0.58 18.24
C LEU A 370 -3.84 0.51 19.17
N ILE A 371 -3.42 1.66 19.70
CA ILE A 371 -2.40 1.74 20.74
C ILE A 371 -3.01 2.27 22.06
N VAL A 372 -2.73 1.61 23.16
CA VAL A 372 -3.10 2.05 24.50
C VAL A 372 -1.90 2.71 25.17
N ILE A 373 -2.06 3.92 25.70
CA ILE A 373 -0.97 4.69 26.28
C ILE A 373 -1.33 5.09 27.72
N PRO A 374 -0.51 4.69 28.72
CA PRO A 374 -0.71 5.11 30.09
C PRO A 374 -0.32 6.59 30.23
N VAL A 375 -1.14 7.35 30.97
CA VAL A 375 -0.91 8.76 31.29
C VAL A 375 -0.77 8.90 32.81
N PRO A 376 0.35 8.40 33.40
CA PRO A 376 0.57 8.51 34.83
C PRO A 376 0.73 9.99 35.22
N TYR A 377 0.17 10.35 36.36
CA TYR A 377 0.38 11.65 37.01
C TYR A 377 1.06 11.44 38.36
N LYS A 378 1.57 12.52 38.95
CA LYS A 378 2.17 12.48 40.28
C LYS A 378 1.15 11.93 41.30
N ASP A 379 1.59 10.99 42.13
CA ASP A 379 0.79 10.32 43.18
C ASP A 379 -0.34 9.40 42.68
N ALA A 380 -0.30 8.98 41.41
CA ALA A 380 -1.25 8.02 40.84
C ALA A 380 -0.85 6.55 41.10
N ASP A 381 -1.84 5.66 41.10
CA ASP A 381 -1.63 4.21 41.04
C ASP A 381 -1.14 3.80 39.65
N THR A 382 0.16 3.95 39.42
CA THR A 382 0.80 3.62 38.14
C THR A 382 0.64 2.15 37.78
N GLN A 383 0.69 1.25 38.76
CA GLN A 383 0.51 -0.18 38.51
C GLN A 383 -0.92 -0.47 38.07
N GLY A 384 -1.92 0.10 38.76
CA GLY A 384 -3.32 0.00 38.35
C GLY A 384 -3.58 0.55 36.95
N ILE A 385 -2.91 1.64 36.55
CA ILE A 385 -2.95 2.15 35.16
C ILE A 385 -2.40 1.13 34.18
N PHE A 386 -1.25 0.53 34.48
CA PHE A 386 -0.60 -0.41 33.57
C PHE A 386 -1.43 -1.69 33.44
N ASP A 387 -1.98 -2.18 34.55
CA ASP A 387 -2.87 -3.34 34.57
C ASP A 387 -4.14 -3.09 33.75
N ALA A 388 -4.73 -1.88 33.86
CA ALA A 388 -5.88 -1.49 33.05
C ALA A 388 -5.54 -1.37 31.56
N CYS A 389 -4.36 -0.89 31.19
CA CYS A 389 -3.88 -0.90 29.81
C CYS A 389 -3.80 -2.31 29.25
N VAL A 390 -3.17 -3.24 29.99
CA VAL A 390 -3.02 -4.64 29.60
C VAL A 390 -4.39 -5.33 29.47
N ALA A 391 -5.29 -5.12 30.43
CA ALA A 391 -6.64 -5.67 30.40
C ALA A 391 -7.46 -5.13 29.20
N THR A 392 -7.29 -3.84 28.87
CA THR A 392 -7.93 -3.22 27.70
C THR A 392 -7.42 -3.85 26.41
N VAL A 393 -6.11 -4.04 26.26
CA VAL A 393 -5.52 -4.70 25.08
C VAL A 393 -5.99 -6.13 24.95
N ALA A 394 -6.06 -6.89 26.05
CA ALA A 394 -6.57 -8.27 26.04
C ALA A 394 -8.02 -8.32 25.53
N THR A 395 -8.89 -7.46 26.08
CA THR A 395 -10.30 -7.37 25.67
C THR A 395 -10.46 -7.03 24.18
N LEU A 396 -9.65 -6.10 23.67
CA LEU A 396 -9.71 -5.69 22.26
C LEU A 396 -9.14 -6.78 21.33
N SER A 397 -8.05 -7.43 21.75
CA SER A 397 -7.46 -8.56 21.03
C SER A 397 -8.43 -9.72 20.91
N ASP A 398 -9.18 -10.04 21.97
CA ASP A 398 -10.22 -11.07 21.96
C ASP A 398 -11.38 -10.74 21.01
N ALA A 399 -11.65 -9.45 20.77
CA ALA A 399 -12.61 -8.98 19.76
C ALA A 399 -12.04 -9.00 18.31
N GLY A 400 -10.78 -9.41 18.15
CA GLY A 400 -10.07 -9.48 16.87
C GLY A 400 -9.52 -8.13 16.39
N ILE A 401 -9.27 -7.19 17.30
CA ILE A 401 -8.60 -5.92 17.02
C ILE A 401 -7.09 -6.09 17.25
N ARG A 402 -6.27 -5.64 16.31
CA ARG A 402 -4.81 -5.62 16.50
C ARG A 402 -4.47 -4.45 17.42
N ALA A 403 -4.29 -4.74 18.71
CA ALA A 403 -4.06 -3.75 19.75
C ALA A 403 -2.78 -4.04 20.55
N GLU A 404 -2.13 -2.99 21.04
CA GLU A 404 -0.91 -3.04 21.85
C GLU A 404 -0.94 -1.93 22.90
N ALA A 405 -0.15 -2.08 23.98
CA ALA A 405 0.06 -1.02 24.97
C ALA A 405 1.51 -0.55 24.96
N ASP A 406 1.73 0.76 24.82
CA ASP A 406 3.06 1.36 24.94
C ASP A 406 3.37 1.69 26.40
N LEU A 407 3.90 0.71 27.13
CA LEU A 407 4.22 0.81 28.55
C LEU A 407 5.63 1.35 28.84
N ARG A 408 6.38 1.80 27.83
CA ARG A 408 7.74 2.33 27.99
C ARG A 408 7.73 3.54 28.92
N ASP A 409 8.46 3.51 30.02
CA ASP A 409 8.49 4.57 31.04
C ASP A 409 9.53 5.67 30.74
N ASN A 410 10.50 5.36 29.88
CA ASN A 410 11.56 6.27 29.44
C ASN A 410 11.08 7.36 28.45
N TYR A 411 9.82 7.31 28.00
CA TYR A 411 9.23 8.30 27.10
C TYR A 411 7.98 8.95 27.69
N SER A 412 7.88 10.27 27.55
CA SER A 412 6.67 11.01 27.92
C SER A 412 5.46 10.60 27.06
N PRO A 413 4.21 10.69 27.56
CA PRO A 413 3.02 10.42 26.77
C PRO A 413 2.99 11.20 25.44
N GLY A 414 3.32 12.51 25.47
CA GLY A 414 3.36 13.33 24.26
C GLY A 414 4.36 12.85 23.20
N TRP A 415 5.51 12.29 23.61
CA TRP A 415 6.45 11.66 22.67
C TRP A 415 5.83 10.41 22.04
N LYS A 416 5.18 9.56 22.84
CA LYS A 416 4.49 8.36 22.34
C LYS A 416 3.37 8.72 21.37
N TYR A 417 2.63 9.81 21.65
CA TYR A 417 1.58 10.30 20.77
C TYR A 417 2.14 10.61 19.38
N SER A 418 3.19 11.43 19.31
CA SER A 418 3.86 11.75 18.05
C SER A 418 4.43 10.51 17.35
N ASN A 419 5.03 9.58 18.09
CA ASN A 419 5.59 8.35 17.52
C ASN A 419 4.51 7.48 16.86
N TRP A 420 3.37 7.26 17.52
CA TRP A 420 2.31 6.41 16.97
C TRP A 420 1.45 7.12 15.93
N GLU A 421 1.34 8.45 15.99
CA GLU A 421 0.77 9.27 14.90
C GLU A 421 1.66 9.21 13.65
N MET A 422 2.98 9.35 13.78
CA MET A 422 3.93 9.19 12.66
C MET A 422 3.82 7.83 11.99
N LYS A 423 3.65 6.77 12.79
CA LYS A 423 3.47 5.39 12.31
C LYS A 423 2.06 5.11 11.79
N GLY A 424 1.12 6.05 11.91
CA GLY A 424 -0.22 5.95 11.35
C GLY A 424 -1.11 4.92 12.02
N VAL A 425 -0.97 4.72 13.34
CA VAL A 425 -1.89 3.88 14.10
C VAL A 425 -3.27 4.54 14.12
N PRO A 426 -4.35 3.88 13.63
CA PRO A 426 -5.66 4.52 13.45
C PRO A 426 -6.27 5.09 14.74
N LEU A 427 -6.12 4.40 15.87
CA LEU A 427 -6.73 4.80 17.14
C LEU A 427 -5.74 4.76 18.29
N ARG A 428 -5.86 5.75 19.19
CA ARG A 428 -5.15 5.77 20.48
C ARG A 428 -6.17 5.79 21.61
N ILE A 429 -5.94 4.96 22.63
CA ILE A 429 -6.66 5.05 23.91
C ILE A 429 -5.69 5.54 24.96
N GLU A 430 -6.12 6.55 25.72
CA GLU A 430 -5.36 7.09 26.83
C GLU A 430 -6.00 6.60 28.14
N ILE A 431 -5.18 6.11 29.06
CA ILE A 431 -5.63 5.67 30.38
C ILE A 431 -4.85 6.43 31.44
N GLY A 432 -5.52 7.35 32.12
CA GLY A 432 -4.99 8.08 33.27
C GLY A 432 -5.76 7.79 34.57
N PRO A 433 -5.38 8.46 35.67
CA PRO A 433 -5.98 8.23 36.99
C PRO A 433 -7.48 8.50 37.06
N ARG A 434 -7.97 9.49 36.28
CA ARG A 434 -9.40 9.83 36.22
C ARG A 434 -10.21 8.77 35.48
N ASP A 435 -9.61 8.15 34.47
CA ASP A 435 -10.23 7.13 33.65
C ASP A 435 -10.45 5.84 34.47
N LEU A 436 -9.45 5.45 35.28
CA LEU A 436 -9.59 4.39 36.28
C LEU A 436 -10.65 4.68 37.33
N ALA A 437 -10.62 5.87 37.92
CA ALA A 437 -11.57 6.24 38.97
C ALA A 437 -13.03 6.23 38.49
N ASN A 438 -13.26 6.53 37.21
CA ASN A 438 -14.59 6.59 36.61
C ASN A 438 -14.99 5.32 35.83
N ASN A 439 -14.10 4.33 35.71
CA ASN A 439 -14.26 3.17 34.84
C ASN A 439 -14.66 3.54 33.39
N GLN A 440 -14.05 4.59 32.86
CA GLN A 440 -14.29 5.14 31.52
C GLN A 440 -13.00 5.15 30.73
N LEU A 441 -13.06 4.85 29.43
CA LEU A 441 -11.93 5.01 28.51
C LEU A 441 -12.15 6.26 27.67
N LYS A 442 -11.08 7.03 27.45
CA LYS A 442 -11.07 8.17 26.53
C LYS A 442 -10.40 7.78 25.21
N PRO A 443 -11.18 7.36 24.19
CA PRO A 443 -10.63 7.14 22.86
C PRO A 443 -10.33 8.48 22.20
N GLU A 444 -9.11 8.64 21.70
CA GLU A 444 -8.77 9.71 20.78
C GLU A 444 -8.57 9.12 19.37
N LYS A 445 -9.23 9.74 18.39
CA LYS A 445 -8.94 9.44 16.99
C LYS A 445 -7.61 10.09 16.66
N CYS A 446 -6.65 9.27 16.24
CA CYS A 446 -5.37 9.75 15.70
C CYS A 446 -5.51 10.17 14.22
N PHE A 447 -6.61 10.85 13.85
CA PHE A 447 -6.99 11.32 12.50
C PHE A 447 -7.77 10.31 11.61
N ILE A 448 -8.80 10.81 10.91
CA ILE A 448 -9.56 10.24 9.77
C ILE A 448 -9.76 11.37 8.76
#